data_AF-A0A7X7GK33-F1
#
_entry.id   AF-A0A7X7GK33-F1
#
_cell.length_a   1.000
_cell.length_b   1.000
_cell.length_c   1.000
_cell.angle_alpha   90.00
_cell.angle_beta   90.00
_cell.angle_gamma   90.00
#
_symmetry.space_group_name_H-M   'P 1'
#
loop_
_entity.id
_entity.type
_entity.pdbx_description
1 polymer ?
#
loop_
_entity_poly.entity_id
_entity_poly.type
_entity_poly.pdbx_seq_one_letter_code
_entity_poly.pdbx_strand_id
1 'polypeptide(L)'
;MQVAAAIGALTMATACGADADAESSGPVTWDAADPCSLATFDTIESLVTPAPKEGVPTDSAGRTSCLWGSPESLNTVTVTLAALPRSIKPLHTVTVGGMTGPVLAESKYHCILELQSDSGVLAVEAKFGLDAALNPDTSCERVIPLAEHAVKELRWA
;
A
#
# COMPACT_ATOMS: atom_id res chain seq x y z
N MET A 1 64.19 -27.17 2.44
CA MET A 1 62.84 -26.56 2.42
C MET A 1 62.86 -25.35 3.34
N GLN A 2 62.20 -24.29 2.88
CA GLN A 2 61.98 -22.96 3.49
C GLN A 2 63.11 -21.92 3.39
N VAL A 3 62.66 -20.72 3.05
CA VAL A 3 63.29 -19.68 2.22
C VAL A 3 63.65 -18.47 3.08
N ALA A 4 64.67 -17.76 2.61
CA ALA A 4 65.29 -16.57 3.18
C ALA A 4 64.36 -15.36 3.39
N ALA A 5 64.88 -14.47 4.25
CA ALA A 5 64.35 -13.20 4.73
C ALA A 5 64.18 -12.10 3.67
N ALA A 6 63.37 -11.08 4.00
CA ALA A 6 63.78 -9.66 3.95
C ALA A 6 62.73 -8.75 4.62
N ILE A 7 63.25 -7.85 5.45
CA ILE A 7 62.56 -6.73 6.10
C ILE A 7 62.47 -5.58 5.08
N GLY A 8 61.30 -4.96 4.94
CA GLY A 8 61.13 -3.69 4.25
C GLY A 8 60.04 -2.87 4.95
N ALA A 9 60.42 -1.72 5.51
CA ALA A 9 59.54 -0.81 6.24
C ALA A 9 59.22 0.44 5.40
N LEU A 10 58.08 1.07 5.74
CA LEU A 10 57.61 2.44 5.41
C LEU A 10 57.10 2.60 3.95
N THR A 11 55.96 3.25 3.65
CA THR A 11 55.41 4.54 4.10
C THR A 11 53.88 4.64 3.92
N MET A 12 53.30 5.67 4.56
CA MET A 12 51.88 6.02 4.66
C MET A 12 51.09 6.34 3.37
N ALA A 13 49.76 6.35 3.55
CA ALA A 13 48.71 7.15 2.90
C ALA A 13 47.96 6.53 1.71
N THR A 14 46.64 6.30 1.86
CA THR A 14 45.56 7.18 1.37
C THR A 14 44.17 6.54 1.59
N ALA A 15 43.15 7.40 1.59
CA ALA A 15 41.81 7.25 2.14
C ALA A 15 40.80 6.39 1.32
N CYS A 16 39.53 6.47 1.78
CA CYS A 16 38.26 5.96 1.25
C CYS A 16 37.91 4.55 1.74
N GLY A 17 36.86 4.38 2.53
CA GLY A 17 35.53 4.89 2.23
C GLY A 17 34.70 3.67 1.86
N ALA A 18 34.21 3.00 2.89
CA ALA A 18 33.10 2.07 2.76
C ALA A 18 32.15 2.50 3.88
N ASP A 19 31.44 3.59 3.60
CA ASP A 19 30.11 3.78 4.17
C ASP A 19 29.42 2.43 4.02
N ALA A 20 29.09 1.82 5.17
CA ALA A 20 28.08 0.79 5.16
C ALA A 20 26.82 1.52 4.65
N ASP A 21 26.52 1.35 3.37
CA ASP A 21 25.24 1.71 2.80
C ASP A 21 24.19 1.07 3.70
N ALA A 22 23.65 1.87 4.62
CA ALA A 22 22.39 1.57 5.26
C ALA A 22 21.44 1.38 4.09
N GLU A 23 20.91 0.18 3.91
CA GLU A 23 19.90 -0.12 2.90
C GLU A 23 18.82 0.97 3.00
N SER A 24 18.90 1.96 2.14
CA SER A 24 17.80 2.85 1.85
C SER A 24 16.84 1.99 1.06
N SER A 25 16.10 1.14 1.77
CA SER A 25 15.06 0.33 1.19
C SER A 25 13.94 1.29 0.82
N GLY A 26 14.04 1.83 -0.40
CA GLY A 26 13.18 2.88 -0.92
C GLY A 26 11.71 2.46 -1.05
N PRO A 27 10.91 3.26 -1.76
CA PRO A 27 9.52 2.95 -2.05
C PRO A 27 9.35 1.54 -2.64
N VAL A 28 8.37 0.80 -2.14
CA VAL A 28 8.06 -0.55 -2.66
C VAL A 28 7.28 -0.42 -3.96
N THR A 29 7.68 -1.11 -5.02
CA THR A 29 6.95 -1.06 -6.30
C THR A 29 5.64 -1.84 -6.22
N TRP A 30 4.63 -1.38 -6.94
CA TRP A 30 3.29 -1.97 -6.96
C TRP A 30 3.27 -3.48 -7.29
N ASP A 31 4.21 -3.95 -8.09
CA ASP A 31 4.35 -5.33 -8.56
C ASP A 31 5.19 -6.21 -7.63
N ALA A 32 5.91 -5.62 -6.66
CA ALA A 32 6.71 -6.32 -5.67
C ALA A 32 5.98 -6.46 -4.31
N ALA A 33 4.94 -5.65 -4.07
CA ALA A 33 4.16 -5.69 -2.84
C ALA A 33 3.05 -6.75 -2.87
N ASP A 34 2.82 -7.39 -1.72
CA ASP A 34 1.65 -8.22 -1.49
C ASP A 34 0.47 -7.35 -1.00
N PRO A 35 -0.62 -7.20 -1.77
CA PRO A 35 -1.76 -6.38 -1.34
C PRO A 35 -2.45 -6.93 -0.09
N CYS A 36 -2.33 -8.23 0.22
CA CYS A 36 -2.94 -8.82 1.42
C CYS A 36 -2.18 -8.45 2.70
N SER A 37 -0.90 -8.08 2.61
CA SER A 37 -0.13 -7.62 3.76
C SER A 37 -0.30 -6.13 4.07
N LEU A 38 -1.03 -5.39 3.23
CA LEU A 38 -1.26 -3.94 3.38
C LEU A 38 -2.43 -3.59 4.28
N ALA A 39 -3.07 -4.59 4.89
CA ALA A 39 -4.16 -4.41 5.83
C ALA A 39 -3.90 -5.19 7.12
N THR A 40 -4.30 -4.62 8.25
CA THR A 40 -4.34 -5.34 9.52
C THR A 40 -5.77 -5.81 9.79
N PHE A 41 -5.92 -6.75 10.72
CA PHE A 41 -7.25 -7.16 11.18
C PHE A 41 -8.05 -5.96 11.69
N ASP A 42 -7.44 -5.08 12.48
CA ASP A 42 -8.07 -3.87 13.06
C ASP A 42 -8.59 -2.92 11.97
N THR A 43 -7.86 -2.72 10.87
CA THR A 43 -8.35 -1.86 9.78
C THR A 43 -9.50 -2.52 9.02
N ILE A 44 -9.48 -3.85 8.85
CA ILE A 44 -10.54 -4.59 8.16
C ILE A 44 -11.81 -4.71 9.01
N GLU A 45 -11.71 -4.96 10.32
CA GLU A 45 -12.88 -5.15 11.18
C GLU A 45 -13.75 -3.89 11.32
N SER A 46 -13.13 -2.72 11.14
CA SER A 46 -13.85 -1.44 11.11
C SER A 46 -14.67 -1.22 9.83
N LEU A 47 -14.39 -1.99 8.78
CA LEU A 47 -14.95 -1.79 7.43
C LEU A 47 -15.92 -2.91 7.03
N VAL A 48 -15.65 -4.15 7.44
CA VAL A 48 -16.38 -5.34 7.02
C VAL A 48 -16.88 -6.12 8.23
N THR A 49 -18.11 -6.60 8.17
CA THR A 49 -18.74 -7.39 9.25
C THR A 49 -19.52 -8.58 8.68
N PRO A 50 -19.26 -9.82 9.14
CA PRO A 50 -18.17 -10.21 10.03
C PRO A 50 -16.80 -10.00 9.36
N ALA A 51 -15.81 -9.59 10.15
CA ALA A 51 -14.46 -9.33 9.66
C ALA A 51 -13.69 -10.65 9.43
N PRO A 52 -13.25 -10.96 8.20
CA PRO A 52 -12.39 -12.11 7.97
C PRO A 52 -10.98 -11.82 8.50
N LYS A 53 -10.31 -12.87 9.00
CA LYS A 53 -8.93 -12.76 9.52
C LYS A 53 -7.88 -12.59 8.43
N GLU A 54 -8.17 -13.11 7.24
CA GLU A 54 -7.26 -13.13 6.10
C GLU A 54 -8.02 -12.64 4.85
N GLY A 55 -7.30 -11.97 3.97
CA GLY A 55 -7.81 -11.57 2.67
C GLY A 55 -7.58 -12.67 1.64
N VAL A 56 -8.37 -12.65 0.58
CA VAL A 56 -8.23 -13.56 -0.56
C VAL A 56 -7.51 -12.81 -1.67
N PRO A 57 -6.32 -13.27 -2.10
CA PRO A 57 -5.68 -12.72 -3.29
C PRO A 57 -6.61 -12.87 -4.50
N THR A 58 -6.71 -11.81 -5.27
CA THR A 58 -7.48 -11.77 -6.51
C THR A 58 -6.59 -11.20 -7.59
N ASP A 59 -6.35 -11.99 -8.64
CA ASP A 59 -5.57 -11.55 -9.78
C ASP A 59 -6.48 -11.01 -10.86
N SER A 60 -6.13 -9.84 -11.38
CA SER A 60 -6.75 -9.29 -12.59
C SER A 60 -5.65 -8.74 -13.50
N ALA A 61 -5.88 -8.75 -14.82
CA ALA A 61 -4.82 -8.44 -15.78
C ALA A 61 -4.18 -7.06 -15.50
N GLY A 62 -2.89 -7.07 -15.14
CA GLY A 62 -2.11 -5.86 -14.84
C GLY A 62 -2.38 -5.22 -13.47
N ARG A 63 -3.00 -5.95 -12.53
CA ARG A 63 -3.26 -5.50 -11.16
C ARG A 63 -3.13 -6.66 -10.17
N THR A 64 -2.56 -6.39 -9.01
CA THR A 64 -2.56 -7.32 -7.88
C THR A 64 -3.55 -6.81 -6.84
N SER A 65 -4.45 -7.65 -6.37
CA SER A 65 -5.50 -7.23 -5.44
C SER A 65 -5.69 -8.22 -4.30
N CYS A 66 -6.18 -7.74 -3.18
CA CYS A 66 -6.63 -8.57 -2.06
C CYS A 66 -8.03 -8.16 -1.63
N LEU A 67 -8.89 -9.15 -1.40
CA LEU A 67 -10.29 -8.98 -1.06
C LEU A 67 -10.58 -9.52 0.34
N TRP A 68 -11.22 -8.71 1.17
CA TRP A 68 -11.82 -9.11 2.44
C TRP A 68 -13.34 -8.96 2.33
N GLY A 69 -14.07 -9.91 2.93
CA GLY A 69 -15.52 -9.86 3.10
C GLY A 69 -16.29 -10.77 2.16
N SER A 70 -17.57 -10.47 1.97
CA SER A 70 -18.47 -11.27 1.15
C SER A 70 -19.02 -10.44 -0.02
N PRO A 71 -18.65 -10.79 -1.27
CA PRO A 71 -19.22 -10.17 -2.46
C PRO A 71 -20.74 -10.30 -2.54
N GLU A 72 -21.30 -11.43 -2.05
CA GLU A 72 -22.74 -11.69 -2.08
C GLU A 72 -23.53 -10.71 -1.22
N SER A 73 -22.96 -10.27 -0.10
CA SER A 73 -23.59 -9.28 0.78
C SER A 73 -23.20 -7.84 0.44
N LEU A 74 -22.41 -7.62 -0.61
CA LEU A 74 -21.81 -6.31 -0.95
C LEU A 74 -21.10 -5.67 0.26
N ASN A 75 -20.54 -6.50 1.13
CA ASN A 75 -19.78 -6.06 2.30
C ASN A 75 -18.34 -6.52 2.12
N THR A 76 -17.55 -5.71 1.45
CA THR A 76 -16.21 -6.07 0.98
C THR A 76 -15.25 -4.90 1.05
N VAL A 77 -13.99 -5.19 1.32
CA VAL A 77 -12.87 -4.26 1.10
C VAL A 77 -11.93 -4.90 0.11
N THR A 78 -11.53 -4.15 -0.91
CA THR A 78 -10.52 -4.57 -1.89
C THR A 78 -9.39 -3.56 -1.89
N VAL A 79 -8.17 -4.04 -1.63
CA VAL A 79 -6.94 -3.29 -1.86
C VAL A 79 -6.38 -3.73 -3.20
N THR A 80 -6.04 -2.79 -4.07
CA THR A 80 -5.50 -3.04 -5.40
C THR A 80 -4.25 -2.24 -5.63
N LEU A 81 -3.22 -2.88 -6.16
CA LEU A 81 -1.99 -2.26 -6.65
C LEU A 81 -1.93 -2.39 -8.16
N ALA A 82 -1.47 -1.33 -8.83
CA ALA A 82 -1.34 -1.30 -10.29
C ALA A 82 -0.25 -0.32 -10.74
N ALA A 83 0.21 -0.49 -11.99
CA ALA A 83 1.15 0.45 -12.59
C ALA A 83 0.53 1.83 -12.87
N LEU A 84 -0.76 1.87 -13.23
CA LEU A 84 -1.44 3.07 -13.74
C LEU A 84 -2.81 3.27 -13.08
N PRO A 85 -3.25 4.54 -12.94
CA PRO A 85 -4.52 4.89 -12.32
C PRO A 85 -5.71 4.43 -13.18
N ARG A 86 -6.88 4.30 -12.54
CA ARG A 86 -8.12 4.04 -13.27
C ARG A 86 -8.49 5.26 -14.13
N SER A 87 -8.96 5.04 -15.36
CA SER A 87 -9.47 6.11 -16.23
C SER A 87 -10.91 6.47 -15.85
N ILE A 88 -11.07 7.03 -14.65
CA ILE A 88 -12.36 7.43 -14.07
C ILE A 88 -12.27 8.90 -13.66
N LYS A 89 -13.32 9.67 -13.91
CA LYS A 89 -13.37 11.08 -13.51
C LYS A 89 -13.44 11.19 -11.98
N PRO A 90 -12.54 11.94 -11.32
CA PRO A 90 -12.60 12.16 -9.87
C PRO A 90 -13.88 12.89 -9.44
N LEU A 91 -14.42 12.53 -8.27
CA LEU A 91 -15.49 13.27 -7.59
C LEU A 91 -14.92 14.47 -6.83
N HIS A 92 -13.93 14.22 -5.99
CA HIS A 92 -13.15 15.20 -5.24
C HIS A 92 -11.80 14.57 -4.84
N THR A 93 -10.98 15.28 -4.06
CA THR A 93 -9.67 14.81 -3.58
C THR A 93 -9.60 14.79 -2.07
N VAL A 94 -8.82 13.86 -1.51
CA VAL A 94 -8.55 13.77 -0.07
C VAL A 94 -7.04 13.61 0.16
N THR A 95 -6.56 14.00 1.33
CA THR A 95 -5.18 13.78 1.75
C THR A 95 -5.13 12.59 2.71
N VAL A 96 -4.26 11.63 2.42
CA VAL A 96 -4.06 10.38 3.16
C VAL A 96 -2.58 10.18 3.39
N GLY A 97 -2.14 10.21 4.64
CA GLY A 97 -0.74 9.90 4.98
C GLY A 97 0.29 10.76 4.24
N GLY A 98 -0.03 12.02 3.89
CA GLY A 98 0.85 12.92 3.13
C GLY A 98 0.69 12.85 1.61
N MET A 99 -0.06 11.88 1.08
CA MET A 99 -0.42 11.79 -0.33
C MET A 99 -1.78 12.42 -0.59
N THR A 100 -1.93 13.13 -1.71
CA THR A 100 -3.25 13.62 -2.16
C THR A 100 -3.75 12.74 -3.29
N GLY A 101 -4.93 12.16 -3.12
CA GLY A 101 -5.53 11.21 -4.06
C GLY A 101 -6.97 11.54 -4.41
N PRO A 102 -7.45 11.13 -5.60
CA PRO A 102 -8.85 11.27 -5.96
C PRO A 102 -9.73 10.23 -5.27
N VAL A 103 -10.92 10.67 -4.84
CA VAL A 103 -12.06 9.79 -4.61
C VAL A 103 -12.82 9.65 -5.91
N LEU A 104 -12.95 8.42 -6.39
CA LEU A 104 -13.54 8.07 -7.68
C LEU A 104 -15.03 7.69 -7.55
N ALA A 105 -15.43 7.21 -6.37
CA ALA A 105 -16.81 6.91 -6.03
C ALA A 105 -17.01 7.14 -4.53
N GLU A 106 -18.13 7.76 -4.16
CA GLU A 106 -18.55 7.90 -2.77
C GLU A 106 -20.07 7.88 -2.69
N SER A 107 -20.58 7.03 -1.81
CA SER A 107 -21.99 6.93 -1.45
C SER A 107 -22.09 6.21 -0.10
N LYS A 108 -23.31 6.13 0.45
CA LYS A 108 -23.58 5.44 1.73
C LYS A 108 -23.06 4.01 1.80
N TYR A 109 -22.95 3.34 0.66
CA TYR A 109 -22.63 1.92 0.56
C TYR A 109 -21.31 1.64 -0.15
N HIS A 110 -20.63 2.65 -0.69
CA HIS A 110 -19.49 2.43 -1.59
C HIS A 110 -18.52 3.59 -1.57
N CYS A 111 -17.24 3.29 -1.38
CA CYS A 111 -16.12 4.20 -1.58
C CYS A 111 -15.11 3.59 -2.56
N ILE A 112 -14.53 4.43 -3.42
CA ILE A 112 -13.29 4.13 -4.13
C ILE A 112 -12.33 5.31 -3.95
N LEU A 113 -11.23 5.07 -3.25
CA LEU A 113 -10.11 5.99 -3.07
C LEU A 113 -8.92 5.47 -3.87
N GLU A 114 -8.22 6.35 -4.59
CA GLU A 114 -6.99 6.01 -5.32
C GLU A 114 -5.85 6.97 -4.90
N LEU A 115 -4.65 6.42 -4.71
CA LEU A 115 -3.44 7.14 -4.31
C LEU A 115 -2.31 6.75 -5.28
N GLN A 116 -1.59 7.74 -5.79
CA GLN A 116 -0.57 7.55 -6.82
C GLN A 116 0.79 8.04 -6.34
N SER A 117 1.81 7.22 -6.58
CA SER A 117 3.23 7.57 -6.46
C SER A 117 3.98 7.25 -7.75
N ASP A 118 5.26 7.56 -7.81
CA ASP A 118 6.14 7.11 -8.91
C ASP A 118 6.32 5.59 -8.93
N SER A 119 6.01 4.91 -7.82
CA SER A 119 6.13 3.46 -7.65
C SER A 119 4.84 2.69 -7.97
N GLY A 120 3.77 3.40 -8.36
CA GLY A 120 2.52 2.83 -8.83
C GLY A 120 1.28 3.46 -8.20
N VAL A 121 0.19 2.71 -8.19
CA VAL A 121 -1.12 3.14 -7.74
C VAL A 121 -1.70 2.17 -6.72
N LEU A 122 -2.20 2.71 -5.63
CA LEU A 122 -2.96 2.04 -4.59
C LEU A 122 -4.42 2.47 -4.73
N ALA A 123 -5.33 1.53 -4.93
CA ALA A 123 -6.76 1.76 -4.89
C ALA A 123 -7.39 0.96 -3.75
N VAL A 124 -8.15 1.63 -2.90
CA VAL A 124 -8.97 1.03 -1.85
C VAL A 124 -10.43 1.18 -2.24
N GLU A 125 -11.08 0.05 -2.52
CA GLU A 125 -12.51 -0.01 -2.81
C GLU A 125 -13.23 -0.69 -1.66
N ALA A 126 -14.18 -0.01 -1.03
CA ALA A 126 -14.97 -0.55 0.07
C ALA A 126 -16.45 -0.51 -0.28
N LYS A 127 -17.14 -1.63 -0.09
CA LYS A 127 -18.60 -1.75 -0.13
C LYS A 127 -19.08 -2.14 1.26
N PHE A 128 -20.06 -1.43 1.80
CA PHE A 128 -20.39 -1.48 3.24
C PHE A 128 -21.66 -2.26 3.58
N GLY A 129 -22.19 -3.07 2.65
CA GLY A 129 -23.50 -3.71 2.80
C GLY A 129 -24.66 -2.73 2.67
N LEU A 130 -25.88 -3.23 2.41
CA LEU A 130 -27.07 -2.41 2.17
C LEU A 130 -27.70 -1.83 3.45
N ASP A 131 -27.22 -2.25 4.62
CA ASP A 131 -27.65 -1.86 5.95
C ASP A 131 -26.72 -0.83 6.62
N ALA A 132 -25.67 -0.36 5.93
CA ALA A 132 -24.76 0.64 6.45
C ALA A 132 -25.52 1.87 6.99
N ALA A 133 -25.29 2.27 8.24
CA ALA A 133 -26.09 3.28 8.95
C ALA A 133 -25.61 4.74 8.77
N LEU A 134 -24.56 4.97 7.97
CA LEU A 134 -23.84 6.25 7.92
C LEU A 134 -24.31 7.19 6.80
N ASN A 135 -23.85 8.44 6.85
CA ASN A 135 -24.12 9.45 5.83
C ASN A 135 -23.49 9.06 4.48
N PRO A 136 -24.17 9.33 3.36
CA PRO A 136 -23.65 8.99 2.04
C PRO A 136 -22.36 9.72 1.67
N ASP A 137 -22.16 10.93 2.19
CA ASP A 137 -21.14 11.86 1.73
C ASP A 137 -19.81 11.76 2.52
N THR A 138 -19.65 10.75 3.38
CA THR A 138 -18.44 10.57 4.21
C THR A 138 -17.98 9.11 4.28
N SER A 139 -18.44 8.26 3.37
CA SER A 139 -18.10 6.84 3.36
C SER A 139 -16.61 6.59 3.13
N CYS A 140 -15.94 7.49 2.40
CA CYS A 140 -14.51 7.41 2.13
C CYS A 140 -13.64 7.82 3.31
N GLU A 141 -14.17 8.59 4.27
CA GLU A 141 -13.44 8.86 5.52
C GLU A 141 -13.16 7.57 6.31
N ARG A 142 -14.04 6.57 6.17
CA ARG A 142 -13.88 5.27 6.84
C ARG A 142 -12.69 4.49 6.32
N VAL A 143 -12.35 4.61 5.04
CA VAL A 143 -11.24 3.85 4.43
C VAL A 143 -9.88 4.53 4.64
N ILE A 144 -9.86 5.79 5.08
CA ILE A 144 -8.62 6.56 5.28
C ILE A 144 -7.64 5.81 6.19
N PRO A 145 -8.00 5.29 7.37
CA PRO A 145 -7.06 4.56 8.23
C PRO A 145 -6.39 3.35 7.56
N LEU A 146 -7.14 2.61 6.73
CA LEU A 146 -6.58 1.51 5.95
C LEU A 146 -5.61 2.04 4.87
N ALA A 147 -6.01 3.09 4.15
CA ALA A 147 -5.18 3.67 3.10
C ALA A 147 -3.89 4.31 3.67
N GLU A 148 -3.95 4.98 4.82
CA GLU A 148 -2.78 5.52 5.52
C GLU A 148 -1.82 4.41 5.94
N HIS A 149 -2.36 3.31 6.49
CA HIS A 149 -1.56 2.16 6.84
C HIS A 149 -0.86 1.56 5.61
N ALA A 150 -1.60 1.32 4.52
CA ALA A 150 -1.06 0.78 3.28
C ALA A 150 0.04 1.67 2.68
N VAL A 151 -0.18 2.99 2.62
CA VAL A 151 0.84 3.96 2.15
C VAL A 151 2.11 3.91 2.98
N LYS A 152 1.98 3.76 4.30
CA LYS A 152 3.12 3.64 5.21
C LYS A 152 3.91 2.35 4.97
N GLU A 153 3.23 1.21 4.82
CA GLU A 153 3.88 -0.08 4.52
C GLU A 153 4.60 -0.05 3.16
N LEU A 154 4.02 0.63 2.18
CA LEU A 154 4.59 0.83 0.84
C LEU A 154 5.70 1.87 0.78
N ARG A 155 5.80 2.75 1.79
CA ARG A 155 6.78 3.87 1.86
C ARG A 155 6.63 4.84 0.70
N TRP A 156 5.40 5.22 0.39
CA TRP A 156 5.07 6.11 -0.73
C TRP A 156 4.92 7.59 -0.34
N ALA A 157 5.08 7.90 0.95
CA ALA A 157 4.97 9.25 1.52
C ALA A 157 6.13 9.56 2.46
#